data_AF-A0A4V1RZ38-F1
#
_entry.id   AF-A0A4V1RZ38-F1
#
_cell.length_a   1.000
_cell.length_b   1.000
_cell.length_c   1.000
_cell.angle_alpha   90.00
_cell.angle_beta   90.00
_cell.angle_gamma   90.00
#
_symmetry.space_group_name_H-M   'P 1'
#
loop_
_entity.id
_entity.type
_entity.pdbx_description
1 polymer ?
#
loop_
_entity_poly.entity_id
_entity_poly.type
_entity_poly.pdbx_seq_one_letter_code
_entity_poly.pdbx_strand_id
1 'polypeptide(L)'
;MARPNLVTLPYDVRIKIFQDYFRVEGGYVFSSESEKLTTADGQLIDFSLMYTCRSIANDTKHLPFTLNNISFSTFFSPEWRAWAGRHHFLSHFLCILKADLIYHLQGTEMPPELESALQERFPHLMPDFKNRLERVYSSRGFFKKDPSGLSGYAFKYWEESHDVGDIIGDWGDERLSVEQRQQLRGVTLIEDAYAVCSPSTHAMGLIEFCKYNPRLRIQRHIKLCRRIPAAFHPCWDHLGYYCVGEPHRTEYNDGADIIPEYAVKGISIWLEEAILLPDAGTPGNSYTLCLDGEPDKTFFSDIFQNILLRHDASIQASRELFRMRPHQFNGAPPYRRWQGGHLSKALKYLIDHHSISESIDSVPLICFNFHPGQPLDIESFIQERLEWESQDWERDGSRLSFHLRQCPPTFGRWIDNLMAYYERQNQLEP
;
A
#
# COMPACT_ATOMS: atom_id res chain seq x y z
N MET A 1 38.84 -32.02 -37.38
CA MET A 1 37.48 -31.79 -36.86
C MET A 1 37.35 -30.32 -36.53
N ALA A 2 36.38 -29.60 -37.10
CA ALA A 2 36.15 -28.20 -36.76
C ALA A 2 35.77 -28.12 -35.28
N ARG A 3 36.37 -27.18 -34.52
CA ARG A 3 35.98 -26.94 -33.12
C ARG A 3 34.51 -26.51 -33.12
N PRO A 4 33.64 -27.11 -32.30
CA PRO A 4 32.26 -26.67 -32.20
C PRO A 4 32.25 -25.20 -31.76
N ASN A 5 31.63 -24.35 -32.57
CA ASN A 5 31.40 -22.94 -32.25
C ASN A 5 29.96 -22.82 -31.71
N LEU A 6 29.75 -21.99 -30.70
CA LEU A 6 28.45 -21.75 -30.10
C LEU A 6 27.36 -21.46 -31.16
N VAL A 7 27.70 -20.71 -32.22
CA VAL A 7 26.76 -20.34 -33.31
C VAL A 7 26.42 -21.52 -34.23
N THR A 8 27.27 -22.56 -34.27
CA THR A 8 27.06 -23.77 -35.09
C THR A 8 26.19 -24.83 -34.41
N LEU A 9 25.90 -24.68 -33.11
CA LEU A 9 24.99 -25.56 -32.39
C LEU A 9 23.54 -25.35 -32.87
N PRO A 10 22.68 -26.38 -32.82
CA PRO A 10 21.24 -26.22 -33.07
C PRO A 10 20.61 -25.16 -32.16
N TYR A 11 19.60 -24.44 -32.68
CA TYR A 11 18.96 -23.33 -31.95
C TYR A 11 18.47 -23.75 -30.55
N ASP A 12 17.82 -24.91 -30.43
CA ASP A 12 17.28 -25.41 -29.16
C ASP A 12 18.36 -25.70 -28.11
N VAL A 13 19.58 -26.02 -28.56
CA VAL A 13 20.73 -26.22 -27.66
C VAL A 13 21.30 -24.86 -27.26
N ARG A 14 21.44 -23.93 -28.22
CA ARG A 14 21.93 -22.58 -27.94
C ARG A 14 21.03 -21.85 -26.96
N ILE A 15 19.71 -21.92 -27.15
CA ILE A 15 18.77 -21.20 -26.29
C ILE A 15 18.82 -21.72 -24.85
N LYS A 16 19.02 -23.03 -24.63
CA LYS A 16 19.22 -23.60 -23.29
C LYS A 16 20.50 -23.09 -22.65
N ILE A 17 21.62 -23.10 -23.39
CA ILE A 17 22.89 -22.53 -22.92
C ILE A 17 22.73 -21.05 -22.56
N PHE A 18 22.03 -20.28 -23.39
CA PHE A 18 21.77 -18.86 -23.12
C PHE A 18 20.86 -18.67 -21.91
N GLN A 19 19.82 -19.49 -21.75
CA GLN A 19 18.95 -19.45 -20.58
C GLN A 19 19.72 -19.74 -19.29
N ASP A 20 20.59 -20.74 -19.30
CA ASP A 20 21.43 -21.09 -18.15
C ASP A 20 22.45 -19.98 -17.84
N TYR A 21 22.98 -19.29 -18.87
CA TYR A 21 23.92 -18.18 -18.69
C TYR A 21 23.25 -16.92 -18.11
N PHE A 22 22.08 -16.53 -18.63
CA PHE A 22 21.42 -15.29 -18.22
C PHE A 22 20.53 -15.44 -16.99
N ARG A 23 20.15 -16.66 -16.59
CA ARG A 23 19.35 -16.87 -15.39
C ARG A 23 20.23 -16.74 -14.16
N VAL A 24 19.84 -15.84 -13.28
CA VAL A 24 20.51 -15.56 -12.01
C VAL A 24 19.62 -16.00 -10.87
N GLU A 25 20.20 -16.68 -9.89
CA GLU A 25 19.49 -17.05 -8.65
C GLU A 25 19.06 -15.79 -7.89
N GLY A 26 17.78 -15.71 -7.48
CA GLY A 26 17.20 -14.51 -6.87
C GLY A 26 16.88 -13.37 -7.86
N GLY A 27 17.27 -13.49 -9.13
CA GLY A 27 16.98 -12.50 -10.17
C GLY A 27 17.83 -11.23 -10.06
N TYR A 28 17.27 -10.11 -10.51
CA TYR A 28 17.92 -8.79 -10.48
C TYR A 28 17.35 -7.94 -9.36
N VAL A 29 18.20 -7.13 -8.75
CA VAL A 29 17.85 -6.23 -7.65
C VAL A 29 18.31 -4.82 -8.00
N PHE A 30 17.42 -3.85 -7.85
CA PHE A 30 17.77 -2.44 -7.96
C PHE A 30 18.57 -2.00 -6.73
N SER A 31 19.79 -1.54 -6.96
CA SER A 31 20.65 -0.93 -5.94
C SER A 31 20.43 0.58 -5.97
N SER A 32 19.92 1.13 -4.88
CA SER A 32 19.75 2.58 -4.71
C SER A 32 21.07 3.32 -4.66
N GLU A 33 22.12 2.72 -4.08
CA GLU A 33 23.45 3.34 -3.97
C GLU A 33 24.11 3.56 -5.34
N SER A 34 23.91 2.63 -6.27
CA SER A 34 24.52 2.69 -7.61
C SER A 34 23.55 3.12 -8.72
N GLU A 35 22.26 3.25 -8.37
CA GLU A 35 21.13 3.44 -9.28
C GLU A 35 21.09 2.45 -10.45
N LYS A 36 21.57 1.22 -10.22
CA LYS A 36 21.71 0.18 -11.25
C LYS A 36 21.11 -1.13 -10.79
N LEU A 37 20.79 -1.96 -11.77
CA LEU A 37 20.45 -3.35 -11.51
C LEU A 37 21.72 -4.16 -11.23
N THR A 38 21.65 -4.95 -10.18
CA THR A 38 22.67 -5.91 -9.73
C THR A 38 22.04 -7.29 -9.63
N THR A 39 22.85 -8.32 -9.47
CA THR A 39 22.39 -9.65 -9.07
C THR A 39 22.00 -9.65 -7.59
N ALA A 40 21.25 -10.66 -7.14
CA ALA A 40 20.77 -10.72 -5.75
C ALA A 40 21.90 -10.76 -4.69
N ASP A 41 23.10 -11.22 -5.06
CA ASP A 41 24.32 -11.21 -4.24
C ASP A 41 25.14 -9.90 -4.38
N GLY A 42 24.59 -8.89 -5.05
CA GLY A 42 25.17 -7.55 -5.19
C GLY A 42 26.25 -7.43 -6.27
N GLN A 43 26.44 -8.45 -7.11
CA GLN A 43 27.40 -8.41 -8.22
C GLN A 43 26.83 -7.69 -9.46
N LEU A 44 27.72 -7.31 -10.37
CA LEU A 44 27.33 -6.76 -11.67
C LEU A 44 26.72 -7.85 -12.54
N ILE A 45 25.67 -7.49 -13.29
CA ILE A 45 25.05 -8.42 -14.24
C ILE A 45 26.00 -8.67 -15.42
N ASP A 46 26.34 -9.94 -15.64
CA ASP A 46 27.25 -10.33 -16.72
C ASP A 46 26.54 -10.38 -18.08
N PHE A 47 26.80 -9.36 -18.90
CA PHE A 47 26.34 -9.28 -20.29
C PHE A 47 27.43 -9.60 -21.31
N SER A 48 28.59 -10.12 -20.88
CA SER A 48 29.75 -10.34 -21.74
C SER A 48 29.42 -11.15 -22.99
N LEU A 49 28.56 -12.17 -22.85
CA LEU A 49 28.12 -13.00 -23.97
C LEU A 49 27.38 -12.20 -25.06
N MET A 50 26.54 -11.22 -24.67
CA MET A 50 25.83 -10.36 -25.63
C MET A 50 26.79 -9.50 -26.45
N TYR A 51 27.94 -9.12 -25.89
CA TYR A 51 28.91 -8.27 -26.57
C TYR A 51 29.86 -9.03 -27.50
N THR A 52 29.80 -10.36 -27.52
CA THR A 52 30.70 -11.18 -28.38
C THR A 52 30.41 -11.02 -29.87
N CYS A 53 29.14 -11.06 -30.29
CA CYS A 53 28.75 -10.83 -31.69
C CYS A 53 27.27 -10.45 -31.85
N ARG A 54 26.94 -9.81 -32.98
CA ARG A 54 25.57 -9.36 -33.29
C ARG A 54 24.54 -10.50 -33.33
N SER A 55 24.92 -11.69 -33.77
CA SER A 55 23.99 -12.84 -33.81
C SER A 55 23.57 -13.25 -32.41
N ILE A 56 24.53 -13.40 -31.49
CA ILE A 56 24.26 -13.77 -30.10
C ILE A 56 23.49 -12.64 -29.41
N ALA A 57 23.88 -11.37 -29.61
CA ALA A 57 23.15 -10.23 -29.08
C ALA A 57 21.67 -10.25 -29.48
N ASN A 58 21.38 -10.51 -30.75
CA ASN A 58 20.00 -10.57 -31.26
C ASN A 58 19.22 -11.76 -30.71
N ASP A 59 19.85 -12.93 -30.61
CA ASP A 59 19.24 -14.15 -30.08
C ASP A 59 18.92 -14.02 -28.57
N THR A 60 19.65 -13.15 -27.85
CA THR A 60 19.63 -13.11 -26.38
C THR A 60 19.09 -11.82 -25.77
N LYS A 61 18.91 -10.73 -26.53
CA LYS A 61 18.50 -9.40 -26.02
C LYS A 61 17.25 -9.36 -25.13
N HIS A 62 16.39 -10.37 -25.22
CA HIS A 62 15.15 -10.47 -24.45
C HIS A 62 15.28 -11.37 -23.22
N LEU A 63 16.29 -12.25 -23.17
CA LEU A 63 16.46 -13.25 -22.12
C LEU A 63 16.69 -12.66 -20.73
N PRO A 64 17.52 -11.62 -20.53
CA PRO A 64 17.77 -11.07 -19.20
C PRO A 64 16.49 -10.71 -18.44
N PHE A 65 15.56 -10.00 -19.08
CA PHE A 65 14.30 -9.55 -18.46
C PHE A 65 13.17 -10.57 -18.56
N THR A 66 13.28 -11.54 -19.47
CA THR A 66 12.30 -12.63 -19.57
C THR A 66 12.54 -13.71 -18.51
N LEU A 67 13.80 -13.95 -18.15
CA LEU A 67 14.20 -15.05 -17.25
C LEU A 67 14.30 -14.64 -15.79
N ASN A 68 14.57 -13.36 -15.52
CA ASN A 68 14.84 -12.86 -14.18
C ASN A 68 13.76 -11.86 -13.76
N ASN A 69 13.25 -12.07 -12.55
CA ASN A 69 12.42 -11.11 -11.85
C ASN A 69 13.27 -9.90 -11.42
N ILE A 70 12.69 -8.70 -11.45
CA ILE A 70 13.37 -7.49 -10.95
C ILE A 70 12.76 -7.11 -9.61
N SER A 71 13.59 -7.02 -8.58
CA SER A 71 13.16 -6.63 -7.24
C SER A 71 13.60 -5.20 -6.92
N PHE A 72 12.68 -4.45 -6.34
CA PHE A 72 12.92 -3.12 -5.80
C PHE A 72 12.50 -3.11 -4.34
N SER A 73 13.31 -2.52 -3.47
CA SER A 73 12.98 -2.35 -2.06
C SER A 73 12.86 -0.87 -1.74
N THR A 74 12.04 -0.52 -0.75
CA THR A 74 11.96 0.84 -0.23
C THR A 74 13.35 1.29 0.23
N PHE A 75 13.74 2.53 -0.08
CA PHE A 75 15.02 3.08 0.37
C PHE A 75 14.93 4.57 0.67
N PHE A 76 15.96 5.06 1.36
CA PHE A 76 16.13 6.46 1.69
C PHE A 76 17.16 7.13 0.77
N SER A 77 16.83 8.32 0.25
CA SER A 77 17.81 9.18 -0.42
C SER A 77 17.62 10.65 -0.02
N PRO A 78 18.69 11.34 0.47
CA PRO A 78 18.62 12.75 0.87
C PRO A 78 18.21 13.70 -0.26
N GLU A 79 18.67 13.44 -1.48
CA GLU A 79 18.39 14.27 -2.66
C GLU A 79 16.91 14.18 -3.05
N TRP A 80 16.42 12.95 -3.14
CA TRP A 80 15.07 12.64 -3.60
C TRP A 80 14.01 12.92 -2.52
N ARG A 81 14.40 12.94 -1.23
CA ARG A 81 13.53 13.33 -0.10
C ARG A 81 12.79 14.64 -0.35
N ALA A 82 13.49 15.67 -0.79
CA ALA A 82 12.90 17.00 -1.00
C ALA A 82 11.84 16.98 -2.12
N TRP A 83 12.05 16.15 -3.13
CA TRP A 83 11.14 15.95 -4.25
C TRP A 83 9.89 15.17 -3.85
N ALA A 84 10.04 14.03 -3.18
CA ALA A 84 8.90 13.23 -2.69
C ALA A 84 8.00 14.05 -1.76
N GLY A 85 8.60 14.77 -0.82
CA GLY A 85 7.85 15.69 0.03
C GLY A 85 7.04 16.70 -0.79
N ARG A 86 7.71 17.47 -1.67
CA ARG A 86 7.03 18.47 -2.51
C ARG A 86 5.89 17.86 -3.34
N HIS A 87 6.12 16.70 -3.94
CA HIS A 87 5.11 15.99 -4.71
C HIS A 87 3.90 15.63 -3.85
N HIS A 88 4.11 15.08 -2.65
CA HIS A 88 3.04 14.78 -1.69
C HIS A 88 2.23 16.03 -1.33
N PHE A 89 2.92 17.13 -0.99
CA PHE A 89 2.25 18.39 -0.65
C PHE A 89 1.41 18.92 -1.81
N LEU A 90 1.97 18.95 -3.03
CA LEU A 90 1.27 19.42 -4.21
C LEU A 90 0.06 18.54 -4.54
N SER A 91 0.20 17.21 -4.45
CA SER A 91 -0.88 16.26 -4.67
C SER A 91 -2.01 16.43 -3.65
N HIS A 92 -1.67 16.59 -2.36
CA HIS A 92 -2.65 16.83 -1.32
C HIS A 92 -3.35 18.19 -1.49
N PHE A 93 -2.58 19.24 -1.77
CA PHE A 93 -3.11 20.58 -1.99
C PHE A 93 -4.03 20.63 -3.23
N LEU A 94 -3.64 19.95 -4.31
CA LEU A 94 -4.47 19.82 -5.51
C LEU A 94 -5.78 19.07 -5.20
N CYS A 95 -5.73 18.01 -4.37
CA CYS A 95 -6.93 17.30 -3.92
C CYS A 95 -7.87 18.23 -3.14
N ILE A 96 -7.34 19.03 -2.21
CA ILE A 96 -8.11 20.04 -1.47
C ILE A 96 -8.70 21.07 -2.43
N LEU A 97 -7.91 21.61 -3.36
CA LEU A 97 -8.39 22.58 -4.34
C LEU A 97 -9.49 22.01 -5.24
N LYS A 98 -9.36 20.76 -5.70
CA LYS A 98 -10.39 20.08 -6.49
C LYS A 98 -11.68 19.93 -5.68
N ALA A 99 -11.59 19.50 -4.42
CA ALA A 99 -12.74 19.37 -3.55
C ALA A 99 -13.39 20.73 -3.24
N ASP A 100 -12.58 21.76 -3.02
CA ASP A 100 -13.05 23.12 -2.76
C ASP A 100 -13.72 23.73 -3.99
N LEU A 101 -13.17 23.51 -5.18
CA LEU A 101 -13.78 23.88 -6.44
C LEU A 101 -15.12 23.17 -6.63
N ILE A 102 -15.19 21.85 -6.40
CA ILE A 102 -16.45 21.10 -6.49
C ILE A 102 -17.48 21.64 -5.48
N TYR A 103 -17.07 21.91 -4.24
CA TYR A 103 -17.93 22.49 -3.22
C TYR A 103 -18.47 23.86 -3.63
N HIS A 104 -17.61 24.74 -4.14
CA HIS A 104 -17.99 26.07 -4.58
C HIS A 104 -18.83 26.07 -5.85
N LEU A 105 -18.61 25.12 -6.76
CA LEU A 105 -19.43 24.93 -7.96
C LEU A 105 -20.79 24.27 -7.67
N GLN A 106 -20.91 23.50 -6.57
CA GLN A 106 -22.16 22.86 -6.18
C GLN A 106 -23.17 23.82 -5.54
N GLY A 107 -22.77 24.96 -4.97
CA GLY A 107 -23.71 25.76 -4.17
C GLY A 107 -24.31 24.94 -3.00
N THR A 108 -25.50 25.29 -2.51
CA THR A 108 -26.18 24.53 -1.44
C THR A 108 -26.77 23.19 -1.89
N GLU A 109 -26.96 22.97 -3.19
CA GLU A 109 -27.50 21.74 -3.79
C GLU A 109 -26.87 21.47 -5.16
N MET A 110 -26.37 20.25 -5.39
CA MET A 110 -25.75 19.87 -6.67
C MET A 110 -26.79 19.89 -7.80
N PRO A 111 -26.54 20.60 -8.92
CA PRO A 111 -27.45 20.58 -10.07
C PRO A 111 -27.67 19.16 -10.59
N PRO A 112 -28.91 18.73 -10.87
CA PRO A 112 -29.21 17.37 -11.34
C PRO A 112 -28.44 16.98 -12.61
N GLU A 113 -28.12 17.96 -13.47
CA GLU A 113 -27.35 17.76 -14.68
C GLU A 113 -25.88 17.43 -14.38
N LEU A 114 -25.30 18.09 -13.36
CA LEU A 114 -23.93 17.82 -12.91
C LEU A 114 -23.86 16.47 -12.19
N GLU A 115 -24.85 16.15 -11.36
CA GLU A 115 -24.94 14.86 -10.68
C GLU A 115 -25.06 13.72 -11.69
N SER A 116 -25.92 13.87 -12.71
CA SER A 116 -26.08 12.89 -13.79
C SER A 116 -24.79 12.74 -14.61
N ALA A 117 -24.11 13.83 -14.95
CA ALA A 117 -22.84 13.79 -15.67
C ALA A 117 -21.72 13.13 -14.85
N LEU A 118 -21.67 13.36 -13.52
CA LEU A 118 -20.73 12.71 -12.62
C LEU A 118 -21.07 11.23 -12.41
N GLN A 119 -22.35 10.87 -12.34
CA GLN A 119 -22.82 9.48 -12.26
C GLN A 119 -22.52 8.70 -13.54
N GLU A 120 -22.67 9.33 -14.70
CA GLU A 120 -22.32 8.72 -15.99
C GLU A 120 -20.81 8.50 -16.10
N ARG A 121 -20.01 9.48 -15.69
CA ARG A 121 -18.56 9.47 -15.87
C ARG A 121 -17.81 8.72 -14.77
N PHE A 122 -18.32 8.74 -13.55
CA PHE A 122 -17.72 8.15 -12.36
C PHE A 122 -18.76 7.37 -11.51
N PRO A 123 -19.44 6.38 -12.10
CA PRO A 123 -20.57 5.69 -11.46
C PRO A 123 -20.21 5.02 -10.13
N HIS A 124 -18.95 4.62 -9.97
CA HIS A 124 -18.41 3.98 -8.77
C HIS A 124 -18.04 4.98 -7.65
N LEU A 125 -17.91 6.27 -7.94
CA LEU A 125 -17.57 7.30 -6.95
C LEU A 125 -18.81 7.98 -6.36
N MET A 126 -19.93 7.97 -7.07
CA MET A 126 -21.14 8.70 -6.68
C MET A 126 -21.79 8.26 -5.36
N PRO A 127 -21.89 6.95 -5.03
CA PRO A 127 -22.52 6.52 -3.77
C PRO A 127 -21.87 7.12 -2.52
N ASP A 128 -20.56 7.41 -2.59
CA ASP A 128 -19.76 7.97 -1.49
C ASP A 128 -19.33 9.42 -1.74
N PHE A 129 -19.71 10.03 -2.85
CA PHE A 129 -19.14 11.30 -3.31
C PHE A 129 -19.36 12.44 -2.30
N LYS A 130 -20.57 12.56 -1.75
CA LYS A 130 -20.91 13.56 -0.73
C LYS A 130 -20.14 13.34 0.57
N ASN A 131 -20.03 12.08 1.02
CA ASN A 131 -19.25 11.71 2.21
C ASN A 131 -17.74 11.99 2.01
N ARG A 132 -17.21 11.73 0.81
CA ARG A 132 -15.81 12.00 0.43
C ARG A 132 -15.54 13.51 0.35
N LEU A 133 -16.46 14.29 -0.21
CA LEU A 133 -16.37 15.75 -0.24
C LEU A 133 -16.44 16.35 1.17
N GLU A 134 -17.41 15.94 1.98
CA GLU A 134 -17.52 16.36 3.38
C GLU A 134 -16.29 15.96 4.20
N ARG A 135 -15.66 14.82 3.91
CA ARG A 135 -14.39 14.39 4.52
C ARG A 135 -13.27 15.35 4.18
N VAL A 136 -13.06 15.66 2.91
CA VAL A 136 -12.00 16.61 2.47
C VAL A 136 -12.26 18.00 3.05
N TYR A 137 -13.52 18.41 3.13
CA TYR A 137 -13.92 19.71 3.69
C TYR A 137 -13.79 19.79 5.22
N SER A 138 -14.11 18.72 5.95
CA SER A 138 -13.93 18.64 7.41
C SER A 138 -12.44 18.72 7.80
N SER A 139 -11.55 18.24 6.93
CA SER A 139 -10.09 18.40 7.08
C SER A 139 -9.62 19.85 6.96
N ARG A 140 -10.45 20.76 6.41
CA ARG A 140 -10.15 22.19 6.26
C ARG A 140 -10.08 22.94 7.60
N GLY A 141 -10.76 22.45 8.63
CA GLY A 141 -10.70 22.99 9.99
C GLY A 141 -9.30 22.93 10.62
N PHE A 142 -8.43 22.04 10.12
CA PHE A 142 -7.05 21.88 10.58
C PHE A 142 -6.10 22.93 10.01
N PHE A 143 -6.43 23.56 8.87
CA PHE A 143 -5.65 24.66 8.29
C PHE A 143 -6.11 26.05 8.77
N LYS A 144 -7.26 26.13 9.47
CA LYS A 144 -7.79 27.40 10.00
C LYS A 144 -7.18 27.84 11.32
N LYS A 145 -6.43 26.97 12.02
CA LYS A 145 -5.77 27.35 13.28
C LYS A 145 -4.36 27.86 13.00
N ASP A 146 -4.29 29.19 12.93
CA ASP A 146 -3.11 30.03 13.13
C ASP A 146 -1.98 29.93 12.06
N PRO A 147 -1.85 30.94 11.18
CA PRO A 147 -0.68 31.08 10.30
C PRO A 147 0.63 31.32 11.05
N SER A 148 0.58 31.69 12.33
CA SER A 148 1.71 32.18 13.13
C SER A 148 2.13 31.30 14.31
N GLY A 149 1.45 30.18 14.56
CA GLY A 149 1.76 29.30 15.68
C GLY A 149 1.24 27.88 15.44
N LEU A 150 2.12 26.88 15.60
CA LEU A 150 1.88 25.43 15.46
C LEU A 150 1.92 24.83 14.04
N SER A 151 1.70 25.59 12.97
CA SER A 151 1.95 25.10 11.59
C SER A 151 3.43 24.80 11.32
N GLY A 152 4.34 25.34 12.14
CA GLY A 152 5.78 25.13 12.04
C GLY A 152 6.27 23.72 12.45
N TYR A 153 5.47 22.92 13.16
CA TYR A 153 5.91 21.58 13.58
C TYR A 153 5.71 20.52 12.49
N ALA A 154 4.62 20.58 11.71
CA ALA A 154 4.44 19.70 10.55
C ALA A 154 5.54 19.90 9.49
N PHE A 155 6.15 21.09 9.44
CA PHE A 155 7.31 21.39 8.59
C PHE A 155 8.67 21.02 9.22
N LYS A 156 8.74 20.87 10.55
CA LYS A 156 10.01 20.61 11.26
C LYS A 156 10.43 19.14 11.25
N TYR A 157 9.50 18.22 10.96
CA TYR A 157 9.71 16.77 10.96
C TYR A 157 9.62 16.15 9.56
N TRP A 158 9.82 16.94 8.50
CA TRP A 158 9.81 16.49 7.11
C TRP A 158 11.10 15.73 6.75
N GLU A 159 11.20 14.55 7.31
CA GLU A 159 12.18 13.48 7.09
C GLU A 159 11.32 12.26 6.69
N GLU A 160 11.23 11.74 5.46
CA GLU A 160 12.24 11.02 4.68
C GLU A 160 11.54 10.12 3.64
N SER A 161 12.33 9.57 2.69
CA SER A 161 12.10 8.39 1.80
C SER A 161 11.42 8.60 0.43
N HIS A 162 11.60 7.59 -0.45
CA HIS A 162 10.95 7.43 -1.76
C HIS A 162 10.17 6.11 -1.74
N ASP A 163 9.08 6.04 -2.50
CA ASP A 163 8.34 4.80 -2.69
C ASP A 163 8.73 4.10 -4.00
N VAL A 164 8.67 2.77 -3.97
CA VAL A 164 8.99 1.85 -5.05
C VAL A 164 8.20 2.10 -6.35
N GLY A 165 6.95 2.58 -6.26
CA GLY A 165 6.07 2.87 -7.40
C GLY A 165 6.54 4.06 -8.24
N ASP A 166 6.94 5.16 -7.60
CA ASP A 166 7.48 6.34 -8.29
C ASP A 166 8.81 5.99 -8.98
N ILE A 167 9.65 5.17 -8.33
CA ILE A 167 10.90 4.66 -8.91
C ILE A 167 10.65 3.86 -10.19
N ILE A 168 9.61 3.02 -10.23
CA ILE A 168 9.28 2.27 -11.44
C ILE A 168 8.72 3.17 -12.53
N GLY A 169 7.94 4.18 -12.17
CA GLY A 169 7.50 5.22 -13.10
C GLY A 169 8.69 5.88 -13.78
N ASP A 170 9.60 6.44 -12.99
CA ASP A 170 10.77 7.17 -13.48
C ASP A 170 11.77 6.24 -14.20
N TRP A 171 12.08 5.08 -13.62
CA TRP A 171 12.99 4.11 -14.22
C TRP A 171 12.41 3.48 -15.50
N GLY A 172 11.11 3.20 -15.49
CA GLY A 172 10.39 2.67 -16.63
C GLY A 172 10.37 3.67 -17.79
N ASP A 173 9.99 4.92 -17.52
CA ASP A 173 9.81 5.94 -18.56
C ASP A 173 11.12 6.50 -19.12
N GLU A 174 12.15 6.71 -18.28
CA GLU A 174 13.41 7.32 -18.73
C GLU A 174 14.50 6.32 -19.11
N ARG A 175 14.52 5.12 -18.52
CA ARG A 175 15.68 4.19 -18.64
C ARG A 175 15.40 2.90 -19.40
N LEU A 176 14.15 2.50 -19.62
CA LEU A 176 13.80 1.33 -20.43
C LEU A 176 13.14 1.69 -21.76
N SER A 177 13.66 1.09 -22.85
CA SER A 177 13.00 1.14 -24.15
C SER A 177 11.66 0.41 -24.11
N VAL A 178 10.76 0.80 -25.00
CA VAL A 178 9.47 0.16 -25.22
C VAL A 178 9.60 -1.37 -25.36
N GLU A 179 10.56 -1.83 -26.15
CA GLU A 179 10.81 -3.25 -26.39
C GLU A 179 11.23 -3.98 -25.13
N GLN A 180 12.05 -3.34 -24.28
CA GLN A 180 12.51 -3.90 -23.00
C GLN A 180 11.35 -4.02 -22.02
N ARG A 181 10.47 -3.01 -21.94
CA ARG A 181 9.27 -3.06 -21.09
C ARG A 181 8.35 -4.23 -21.45
N GLN A 182 8.23 -4.56 -22.74
CA GLN A 182 7.47 -5.73 -23.21
C GLN A 182 8.14 -7.09 -22.90
N GLN A 183 9.44 -7.11 -22.57
CA GLN A 183 10.14 -8.33 -22.17
C GLN A 183 10.08 -8.62 -20.68
N LEU A 184 9.75 -7.64 -19.85
CA LEU A 184 9.57 -7.86 -18.42
C LEU A 184 8.50 -8.94 -18.18
N ARG A 185 8.76 -9.83 -17.22
CA ARG A 185 7.82 -10.90 -16.81
C ARG A 185 7.46 -10.80 -15.35
N GLY A 186 8.42 -10.46 -14.50
CA GLY A 186 8.23 -10.29 -13.07
C GLY A 186 8.81 -8.97 -12.60
N VAL A 187 8.05 -8.28 -11.75
CA VAL A 187 8.55 -7.21 -10.89
C VAL A 187 8.08 -7.48 -9.47
N THR A 188 9.00 -7.45 -8.51
CA THR A 188 8.71 -7.54 -7.08
C THR A 188 9.01 -6.21 -6.40
N LEU A 189 8.01 -5.66 -5.72
CA LEU A 189 8.12 -4.48 -4.88
C LEU A 189 8.18 -4.96 -3.44
N ILE A 190 9.16 -4.53 -2.68
CA ILE A 190 9.34 -4.91 -1.28
C ILE A 190 9.18 -3.66 -0.45
N GLU A 191 8.03 -3.53 0.21
CA GLU A 191 7.73 -2.48 1.17
C GLU A 191 8.21 -2.93 2.56
N ASP A 192 9.49 -2.70 2.82
CA ASP A 192 10.17 -3.07 4.07
C ASP A 192 10.70 -1.89 4.88
N ALA A 193 10.40 -0.66 4.44
CA ALA A 193 10.60 0.58 5.16
C ALA A 193 9.40 1.53 4.93
N TYR A 194 9.46 2.73 5.52
CA TYR A 194 8.40 3.73 5.34
C TYR A 194 8.35 4.23 3.89
N ALA A 195 7.16 4.18 3.31
CA ALA A 195 6.85 4.80 2.04
C ALA A 195 6.14 6.15 2.27
N VAL A 196 6.47 7.13 1.42
CA VAL A 196 5.81 8.44 1.36
C VAL A 196 4.91 8.56 0.13
N CYS A 197 4.31 9.73 -0.09
CA CYS A 197 3.53 10.04 -1.29
C CYS A 197 2.20 9.27 -1.49
N SER A 198 1.59 8.74 -0.43
CA SER A 198 0.31 8.00 -0.51
C SER A 198 0.45 6.65 -1.22
N PRO A 199 1.19 5.71 -0.63
CA PRO A 199 1.59 4.48 -1.29
C PRO A 199 0.44 3.55 -1.70
N SER A 200 -0.74 3.74 -1.10
CA SER A 200 -2.01 3.11 -1.48
C SER A 200 -2.63 3.63 -2.79
N THR A 201 -1.86 4.35 -3.60
CA THR A 201 -2.26 4.78 -4.95
C THR A 201 -1.28 4.30 -6.02
N HIS A 202 -0.17 3.70 -5.62
CA HIS A 202 0.89 3.36 -6.55
C HIS A 202 0.55 2.15 -7.39
N ALA A 203 -0.23 1.21 -6.86
CA ALA A 203 -0.69 0.09 -7.68
C ALA A 203 -1.63 0.58 -8.81
N MET A 204 -2.40 1.64 -8.56
CA MET A 204 -3.18 2.30 -9.62
C MET A 204 -2.28 2.93 -10.69
N GLY A 205 -1.14 3.51 -10.32
CA GLY A 205 -0.16 4.05 -11.27
C GLY A 205 0.46 2.99 -12.19
N LEU A 206 0.51 1.73 -11.74
CA LEU A 206 1.08 0.61 -12.49
C LEU A 206 0.09 -0.01 -13.50
N ILE A 207 -1.18 0.43 -13.51
CA ILE A 207 -2.21 -0.12 -14.40
C ILE A 207 -1.80 -0.04 -15.87
N GLU A 208 -1.29 1.12 -16.30
CA GLU A 208 -0.91 1.32 -17.70
C GLU A 208 0.30 0.46 -18.09
N PHE A 209 1.24 0.22 -17.17
CA PHE A 209 2.36 -0.70 -17.38
C PHE A 209 1.86 -2.15 -17.59
N CYS A 210 0.89 -2.58 -16.78
CA CYS A 210 0.29 -3.91 -16.93
C CYS A 210 -0.53 -4.03 -18.22
N LYS A 211 -1.25 -2.98 -18.64
CA LYS A 211 -1.95 -2.96 -19.94
C LYS A 211 -0.99 -3.05 -21.11
N TYR A 212 0.13 -2.33 -21.01
CA TYR A 212 1.16 -2.30 -22.05
C TYR A 212 1.88 -3.64 -22.21
N ASN A 213 2.08 -4.36 -21.10
CA ASN A 213 2.65 -5.70 -21.08
C ASN A 213 1.76 -6.68 -20.32
N PRO A 214 0.78 -7.33 -20.98
CA PRO A 214 -0.13 -8.27 -20.34
C PRO A 214 0.53 -9.54 -19.76
N ARG A 215 1.82 -9.75 -20.05
CA ARG A 215 2.63 -10.86 -19.51
C ARG A 215 3.43 -10.46 -18.28
N LEU A 216 3.40 -9.19 -17.89
CA LEU A 216 4.02 -8.70 -16.67
C LEU A 216 3.18 -9.15 -15.47
N ARG A 217 3.89 -9.64 -14.44
CA ARG A 217 3.36 -9.98 -13.13
C ARG A 217 4.06 -9.11 -12.11
N ILE A 218 3.30 -8.29 -11.39
CA ILE A 218 3.78 -7.42 -10.33
C ILE A 218 3.36 -8.01 -8.99
N GLN A 219 4.32 -8.22 -8.09
CA GLN A 219 4.07 -8.65 -6.73
C GLN A 219 4.51 -7.56 -5.76
N ARG A 220 3.60 -7.06 -4.93
CA ARG A 220 3.92 -6.05 -3.91
C ARG A 220 3.90 -6.69 -2.54
N HIS A 221 5.07 -6.87 -1.95
CA HIS A 221 5.25 -7.48 -0.64
C HIS A 221 5.31 -6.43 0.45
N ILE A 222 4.28 -6.38 1.28
CA ILE A 222 4.27 -5.54 2.49
C ILE A 222 4.79 -6.37 3.65
N LYS A 223 5.96 -5.99 4.16
CA LYS A 223 6.53 -6.59 5.36
C LYS A 223 5.83 -6.01 6.58
N LEU A 224 4.98 -6.82 7.21
CA LEU A 224 4.23 -6.40 8.38
C LEU A 224 5.10 -6.38 9.65
N CYS A 225 6.32 -6.92 9.59
CA CYS A 225 7.05 -7.36 10.77
C CYS A 225 8.13 -6.44 11.33
N ARG A 226 8.35 -5.28 10.72
CA ARG A 226 9.40 -4.37 11.19
C ARG A 226 8.85 -3.41 12.23
N ARG A 227 9.79 -2.94 13.06
CA ARG A 227 9.75 -1.93 14.14
C ARG A 227 8.53 -0.98 14.13
N ILE A 228 8.10 -0.51 12.97
CA ILE A 228 6.75 -0.02 12.73
C ILE A 228 6.31 -0.64 11.41
N PRO A 229 5.21 -1.42 11.35
CA PRO A 229 4.80 -2.05 10.12
C PRO A 229 4.54 -0.96 9.09
N ALA A 230 5.18 -1.02 7.92
CA ALA A 230 4.91 -0.10 6.80
C ALA A 230 3.40 -0.06 6.48
N ALA A 231 2.71 -1.17 6.77
CA ALA A 231 1.27 -1.30 6.70
C ALA A 231 0.49 -0.40 7.67
N PHE A 232 0.98 -0.12 8.88
CA PHE A 232 0.22 0.63 9.90
C PHE A 232 0.44 2.13 9.88
N HIS A 233 1.38 2.61 9.08
CA HIS A 233 1.55 4.05 8.92
C HIS A 233 0.55 4.54 7.86
N PRO A 234 -0.52 5.26 8.22
CA PRO A 234 -1.35 5.89 7.21
C PRO A 234 -0.45 6.82 6.40
N CYS A 235 -0.53 6.70 5.08
CA CYS A 235 -0.22 7.77 4.15
C CYS A 235 -0.60 9.11 4.79
N TRP A 236 0.38 9.98 5.00
CA TRP A 236 0.27 11.16 5.85
C TRP A 236 -0.82 12.12 5.35
N ASP A 237 -2.04 11.96 5.87
CA ASP A 237 -2.80 13.13 6.27
C ASP A 237 -2.20 13.66 7.58
N HIS A 238 -2.32 14.96 7.83
CA HIS A 238 -1.87 15.65 9.04
C HIS A 238 -2.28 14.95 10.37
N LEU A 239 -3.28 14.06 10.32
CA LEU A 239 -3.63 13.14 11.41
C LEU A 239 -2.49 12.18 11.75
N GLY A 240 -1.83 11.52 10.79
CA GLY A 240 -0.71 10.60 11.04
C GLY A 240 0.44 11.24 11.82
N TYR A 241 0.75 12.52 11.55
CA TYR A 241 1.72 13.29 12.33
C TYR A 241 1.26 13.54 13.78
N TYR A 242 -0.02 13.83 14.03
CA TYR A 242 -0.56 13.90 15.40
C TYR A 242 -0.59 12.52 16.08
N CYS A 243 -0.78 11.43 15.32
CA CYS A 243 -0.84 10.07 15.83
C CYS A 243 0.53 9.53 16.27
N VAL A 244 1.61 10.06 15.70
CA VAL A 244 2.98 9.58 15.93
C VAL A 244 3.85 10.62 16.66
N GLY A 245 3.56 11.91 16.48
CA GLY A 245 4.29 13.06 17.03
C GLY A 245 3.72 13.68 18.31
N GLU A 246 2.56 13.25 18.82
CA GLU A 246 2.11 13.56 20.19
C GLU A 246 2.32 12.40 21.21
N PRO A 247 3.52 11.83 21.42
CA PRO A 247 3.81 11.06 22.63
C PRO A 247 3.71 11.91 23.92
N HIS A 248 3.60 13.24 23.79
CA HIS A 248 3.67 14.18 24.92
C HIS A 248 2.35 14.46 25.62
N ARG A 249 1.22 13.87 25.19
CA ARG A 249 0.03 13.84 26.05
C ARG A 249 0.17 12.68 27.03
N THR A 250 0.55 13.01 28.26
CA THR A 250 0.64 12.13 29.45
C THR A 250 -0.62 11.31 29.77
N GLU A 251 -1.68 11.41 28.97
CA GLU A 251 -2.94 10.69 29.13
C GLU A 251 -2.96 9.35 28.37
N TYR A 252 -2.08 9.13 27.38
CA TYR A 252 -1.99 7.89 26.61
C TYR A 252 -0.58 7.28 26.71
N ASN A 253 -0.32 6.57 27.81
CA ASN A 253 0.72 5.54 28.01
C ASN A 253 2.04 5.71 27.19
N ASP A 254 2.81 6.76 27.46
CA ASP A 254 4.23 6.92 27.09
C ASP A 254 4.61 6.61 25.62
N GLY A 255 3.67 6.67 24.67
CA GLY A 255 3.90 6.32 23.27
C GLY A 255 4.16 4.83 23.00
N ALA A 256 3.70 3.92 23.88
CA ALA A 256 3.91 2.47 23.76
C ALA A 256 2.80 1.71 22.99
N ASP A 257 1.62 2.32 22.83
CA ASP A 257 0.42 1.62 22.36
C ASP A 257 0.04 2.00 20.91
N ILE A 258 -0.26 1.01 20.07
CA ILE A 258 -0.89 1.24 18.76
C ILE A 258 -2.40 1.46 18.99
N ILE A 259 -2.95 2.54 18.44
CA ILE A 259 -4.40 2.76 18.44
C ILE A 259 -5.03 1.90 17.32
N PRO A 260 -6.00 1.02 17.61
CA PRO A 260 -6.59 0.08 16.66
C PRO A 260 -7.22 0.74 15.45
N GLU A 261 -7.85 1.91 15.60
CA GLU A 261 -8.38 2.67 14.47
C GLU A 261 -7.28 2.96 13.44
N TYR A 262 -6.05 3.20 13.88
CA TYR A 262 -4.91 3.43 12.98
C TYR A 262 -4.39 2.14 12.37
N ALA A 263 -4.40 1.03 13.11
CA ALA A 263 -4.08 -0.27 12.54
C ALA A 263 -5.06 -0.65 11.41
N VAL A 264 -6.37 -0.42 11.64
CA VAL A 264 -7.42 -0.58 10.62
C VAL A 264 -7.17 0.38 9.45
N LYS A 265 -6.95 1.67 9.70
CA LYS A 265 -6.66 2.67 8.67
C LYS A 265 -5.46 2.30 7.82
N GLY A 266 -4.37 1.90 8.45
CA GLY A 266 -3.15 1.54 7.76
C GLY A 266 -3.33 0.30 6.89
N ILE A 267 -3.91 -0.78 7.40
CA ILE A 267 -4.06 -2.00 6.58
C ILE A 267 -5.11 -1.80 5.48
N SER A 268 -6.20 -1.09 5.78
CA SER A 268 -7.32 -0.99 4.84
C SER A 268 -6.93 -0.31 3.54
N ILE A 269 -6.05 0.70 3.55
CA ILE A 269 -5.70 1.41 2.31
C ILE A 269 -5.09 0.46 1.26
N TRP A 270 -4.30 -0.51 1.70
CA TRP A 270 -3.68 -1.50 0.82
C TRP A 270 -4.69 -2.54 0.33
N LEU A 271 -5.51 -3.03 1.26
CA LEU A 271 -6.55 -4.01 0.97
C LEU A 271 -7.60 -3.46 0.02
N GLU A 272 -8.07 -2.23 0.27
CA GLU A 272 -9.06 -1.54 -0.52
C GLU A 272 -8.51 -1.15 -1.90
N GLU A 273 -7.26 -0.66 -1.99
CA GLU A 273 -6.61 -0.40 -3.28
C GLU A 273 -6.58 -1.69 -4.12
N ALA A 274 -6.05 -2.79 -3.55
CA ALA A 274 -5.94 -4.06 -4.26
C ALA A 274 -7.30 -4.54 -4.79
N ILE A 275 -8.37 -4.45 -3.98
CA ILE A 275 -9.72 -4.88 -4.37
C ILE A 275 -10.34 -4.00 -5.48
N LEU A 276 -9.87 -2.77 -5.65
CA LEU A 276 -10.36 -1.82 -6.65
C LEU A 276 -9.58 -1.91 -7.98
N LEU A 277 -8.37 -2.50 -7.98
CA LEU A 277 -7.52 -2.60 -9.18
C LEU A 277 -8.21 -3.28 -10.38
N PRO A 278 -8.95 -4.40 -10.21
CA PRO A 278 -9.66 -5.02 -11.34
C PRO A 278 -10.72 -4.07 -11.93
N ASP A 279 -11.49 -3.41 -11.08
CA ASP A 279 -12.55 -2.46 -11.48
C ASP A 279 -11.94 -1.21 -12.17
N ALA A 280 -10.70 -0.85 -11.81
CA ALA A 280 -9.92 0.21 -12.44
C ALA A 280 -9.26 -0.19 -13.79
N GLY A 281 -9.41 -1.46 -14.22
CA GLY A 281 -8.94 -1.94 -15.52
C GLY A 281 -7.56 -2.60 -15.49
N THR A 282 -7.10 -3.07 -14.32
CA THR A 282 -5.88 -3.89 -14.21
C THR A 282 -6.10 -5.25 -14.90
N PRO A 283 -5.22 -5.68 -15.83
CA PRO A 283 -5.34 -6.99 -16.46
C PRO A 283 -5.31 -8.14 -15.45
N GLY A 284 -6.06 -9.21 -15.73
CA GLY A 284 -6.15 -10.38 -14.87
C GLY A 284 -4.78 -10.99 -14.55
N ASN A 285 -4.59 -11.35 -13.27
CA ASN A 285 -3.37 -11.93 -12.70
C ASN A 285 -2.12 -11.02 -12.82
N SER A 286 -2.22 -9.76 -13.28
CA SER A 286 -1.04 -8.91 -13.49
C SER A 286 -0.49 -8.29 -12.21
N TYR A 287 -1.28 -8.30 -11.13
CA TYR A 287 -0.92 -7.73 -9.84
C TYR A 287 -1.32 -8.65 -8.69
N THR A 288 -0.44 -8.76 -7.70
CA THR A 288 -0.70 -9.44 -6.43
C THR A 288 -0.15 -8.61 -5.27
N LEU A 289 -0.99 -8.35 -4.28
CA LEU A 289 -0.58 -7.82 -2.99
C LEU A 289 -0.21 -8.98 -2.05
N CYS A 290 0.99 -8.99 -1.48
CA CYS A 290 1.47 -10.01 -0.56
C CYS A 290 1.64 -9.39 0.84
N LEU A 291 0.87 -9.83 1.83
CA LEU A 291 1.01 -9.42 3.22
C LEU A 291 1.85 -10.45 3.98
N ASP A 292 3.04 -10.05 4.41
CA ASP A 292 3.99 -10.94 5.07
C ASP A 292 4.05 -10.67 6.58
N GLY A 293 3.51 -11.62 7.37
CA GLY A 293 3.49 -11.58 8.82
C GLY A 293 4.72 -12.17 9.52
N GLU A 294 5.73 -12.67 8.80
CA GLU A 294 6.96 -13.19 9.42
C GLU A 294 7.78 -12.09 10.09
N PRO A 295 8.29 -12.24 11.33
CA PRO A 295 8.50 -13.50 12.01
C PRO A 295 7.35 -13.91 12.94
N ASP A 296 6.36 -13.05 13.18
CA ASP A 296 5.27 -13.31 14.12
C ASP A 296 3.90 -13.34 13.42
N LYS A 297 3.66 -14.43 12.71
CA LYS A 297 2.37 -14.71 12.07
C LYS A 297 1.20 -14.73 13.07
N THR A 298 1.46 -15.05 14.34
CA THR A 298 0.40 -15.13 15.35
C THR A 298 -0.09 -13.75 15.76
N PHE A 299 0.84 -12.79 15.89
CA PHE A 299 0.50 -11.38 16.11
C PHE A 299 -0.37 -10.82 14.98
N PHE A 300 -0.03 -11.07 13.72
CA PHE A 300 -0.87 -10.60 12.60
C PHE A 300 -2.20 -11.35 12.49
N SER A 301 -2.22 -12.64 12.82
CA SER A 301 -3.48 -13.37 12.94
C SER A 301 -4.40 -12.73 13.99
N ASP A 302 -3.85 -12.31 15.13
CA ASP A 302 -4.59 -11.60 16.19
C ASP A 302 -5.11 -10.25 15.73
N ILE A 303 -4.28 -9.45 15.03
CA ILE A 303 -4.70 -8.16 14.48
C ILE A 303 -5.88 -8.34 13.52
N PHE A 304 -5.79 -9.28 12.58
CA PHE A 304 -6.89 -9.51 11.64
C PHE A 304 -8.15 -9.99 12.35
N GLN A 305 -8.02 -10.93 13.28
CA GLN A 305 -9.16 -11.55 13.96
C GLN A 305 -9.85 -10.62 14.96
N ASN A 306 -9.07 -9.97 15.83
CA ASN A 306 -9.60 -9.21 16.95
C ASN A 306 -9.78 -7.72 16.65
N ILE A 307 -9.11 -7.20 15.62
CA ILE A 307 -9.24 -5.79 15.24
C ILE A 307 -9.97 -5.65 13.92
N LEU A 308 -9.48 -6.20 12.81
CA LEU A 308 -10.08 -5.93 11.51
C LEU A 308 -11.48 -6.56 11.36
N LEU A 309 -11.63 -7.85 11.67
CA LEU A 309 -12.93 -8.52 11.58
C LEU A 309 -13.94 -7.96 12.58
N ARG A 310 -13.51 -7.63 13.80
CA ARG A 310 -14.37 -6.98 14.79
C ARG A 310 -14.77 -5.58 14.37
N HIS A 311 -13.85 -4.79 13.81
CA HIS A 311 -14.14 -3.46 13.30
C HIS A 311 -15.12 -3.52 12.12
N ASP A 312 -14.97 -4.50 11.22
CA ASP A 312 -15.92 -4.76 10.15
C ASP A 312 -17.31 -5.13 10.68
N ALA A 313 -17.39 -6.02 11.66
CA ALA A 313 -18.64 -6.35 12.34
C ALA A 313 -19.28 -5.12 12.99
N SER A 314 -18.47 -4.25 13.62
CA SER A 314 -18.95 -2.98 14.19
C SER A 314 -19.48 -2.01 13.13
N ILE A 315 -18.86 -1.92 11.95
CA ILE A 315 -19.36 -1.10 10.83
C ILE A 315 -20.70 -1.62 10.33
N GLN A 316 -20.81 -2.94 10.12
CA GLN A 316 -22.03 -3.57 9.64
C GLN A 316 -23.16 -3.43 10.67
N ALA A 317 -22.89 -3.74 11.93
CA ALA A 317 -23.87 -3.63 13.01
C ALA A 317 -24.31 -2.18 13.24
N SER A 318 -23.36 -1.22 13.22
CA SER A 318 -23.71 0.20 13.41
C SER A 318 -24.59 0.72 12.28
N ARG A 319 -24.38 0.26 11.05
CA ARG A 319 -25.23 0.59 9.89
C ARG A 319 -26.66 0.09 10.10
N GLU A 320 -26.82 -1.18 10.45
CA GLU A 320 -28.14 -1.78 10.63
C GLU A 320 -28.88 -1.19 11.84
N LEU A 321 -28.19 -1.01 12.97
CA LEU A 321 -28.78 -0.38 14.16
C LEU A 321 -29.16 1.07 13.90
N PHE A 322 -28.36 1.83 13.15
CA PHE A 322 -28.71 3.20 12.77
C PHE A 322 -29.97 3.23 11.88
N ARG A 323 -30.16 2.25 10.99
CA ARG A 323 -31.39 2.14 10.18
C ARG A 323 -32.61 1.79 11.03
N MET A 324 -32.46 0.89 12.00
CA MET A 324 -33.56 0.42 12.85
C MET A 324 -33.93 1.42 13.96
N ARG A 325 -32.92 2.09 14.55
CA ARG A 325 -33.04 2.91 15.77
C ARG A 325 -32.22 4.20 15.66
N PRO A 326 -32.51 5.08 14.69
CA PRO A 326 -31.72 6.29 14.46
C PRO A 326 -31.65 7.25 15.66
N HIS A 327 -32.66 7.20 16.55
CA HIS A 327 -32.76 8.05 17.74
C HIS A 327 -31.70 7.76 18.82
N GLN A 328 -31.05 6.58 18.80
CA GLN A 328 -29.94 6.23 19.71
C GLN A 328 -28.61 6.87 19.31
N PHE A 329 -28.58 7.52 18.14
CA PHE A 329 -27.37 8.05 17.54
C PHE A 329 -27.44 9.56 17.40
N ASN A 330 -26.29 10.23 17.49
CA ASN A 330 -26.17 11.68 17.34
C ASN A 330 -26.23 12.12 15.87
N GLY A 331 -27.26 11.68 15.14
CA GLY A 331 -27.54 12.04 13.75
C GLY A 331 -26.67 11.33 12.69
N ALA A 332 -25.74 10.47 13.09
CA ALA A 332 -24.91 9.69 12.17
C ALA A 332 -24.54 8.32 12.78
N PRO A 333 -24.34 7.29 11.94
CA PRO A 333 -23.90 5.99 12.43
C PRO A 333 -22.45 6.07 12.95
N PRO A 334 -22.11 5.28 13.99
CA PRO A 334 -20.73 4.99 14.34
C PRO A 334 -19.95 4.49 13.13
N TYR A 335 -18.64 4.79 13.09
CA TYR A 335 -17.76 4.40 11.98
C TYR A 335 -18.22 4.93 10.60
N ARG A 336 -18.93 6.07 10.55
CA ARG A 336 -19.43 6.67 9.29
C ARG A 336 -18.39 6.74 8.15
N ARG A 337 -17.10 6.89 8.50
CA ARG A 337 -15.97 6.96 7.56
C ARG A 337 -15.77 5.67 6.74
N TRP A 338 -16.25 4.54 7.26
CA TRP A 338 -16.02 3.20 6.73
C TRP A 338 -17.26 2.59 6.09
N GLN A 339 -18.33 3.38 5.95
CA GLN A 339 -19.62 2.89 5.47
C GLN A 339 -19.64 2.58 3.96
N GLY A 340 -18.57 2.91 3.22
CA GLY A 340 -18.40 2.55 1.80
C GLY A 340 -18.20 1.05 1.55
N GLY A 341 -17.96 0.23 2.59
CA GLY A 341 -17.95 -1.24 2.50
C GLY A 341 -16.73 -1.86 1.80
N HIS A 342 -15.74 -1.06 1.38
CA HIS A 342 -14.53 -1.56 0.74
C HIS A 342 -13.72 -2.48 1.67
N LEU A 343 -13.57 -2.12 2.95
CA LEU A 343 -12.95 -2.97 3.96
C LEU A 343 -13.67 -4.33 4.08
N SER A 344 -15.00 -4.33 4.15
CA SER A 344 -15.81 -5.56 4.19
C SER A 344 -15.59 -6.44 2.95
N LYS A 345 -15.56 -5.83 1.76
CA LYS A 345 -15.27 -6.53 0.49
C LYS A 345 -13.87 -7.15 0.53
N ALA A 346 -12.87 -6.44 1.04
CA ALA A 346 -11.51 -6.93 1.09
C ALA A 346 -11.32 -8.03 2.15
N LEU A 347 -11.89 -7.90 3.34
CA LEU A 347 -11.85 -8.96 4.36
C LEU A 347 -12.57 -10.22 3.90
N LYS A 348 -13.74 -10.06 3.25
CA LYS A 348 -14.44 -11.18 2.61
C LYS A 348 -13.56 -11.87 1.57
N TYR A 349 -12.83 -11.12 0.74
CA TYR A 349 -11.90 -11.70 -0.22
C TYR A 349 -10.84 -12.56 0.49
N LEU A 350 -10.19 -12.03 1.53
CA LEU A 350 -9.17 -12.78 2.29
C LEU A 350 -9.74 -14.08 2.88
N ILE A 351 -10.93 -14.00 3.48
CA ILE A 351 -11.61 -15.17 4.06
C ILE A 351 -12.01 -16.16 2.98
N ASP A 352 -12.51 -15.72 1.83
CA ASP A 352 -12.92 -16.65 0.76
C ASP A 352 -11.69 -17.33 0.11
N HIS A 353 -10.50 -16.70 0.18
CA HIS A 353 -9.28 -17.15 -0.51
C HIS A 353 -8.18 -17.69 0.43
N HIS A 354 -8.41 -17.77 1.75
CA HIS A 354 -7.41 -18.21 2.74
C HIS A 354 -6.89 -19.64 2.56
N SER A 355 -7.64 -20.49 1.86
CA SER A 355 -7.30 -21.90 1.63
C SER A 355 -6.83 -22.19 0.21
N ILE A 356 -6.68 -21.16 -0.65
CA ILE A 356 -6.18 -21.37 -2.01
C ILE A 356 -4.67 -21.55 -1.92
N SER A 357 -4.26 -22.81 -1.79
CA SER A 357 -2.87 -23.22 -1.96
C SER A 357 -2.37 -22.75 -3.32
N GLU A 358 -1.10 -22.33 -3.37
CA GLU A 358 -0.24 -22.02 -4.52
C GLU A 358 -0.56 -22.83 -5.80
N SER A 359 -1.69 -22.55 -6.43
CA SER A 359 -2.05 -23.09 -7.73
C SER A 359 -1.29 -22.29 -8.76
N ILE A 360 -0.41 -22.99 -9.50
CA ILE A 360 0.46 -22.41 -10.53
C ILE A 360 -0.34 -21.64 -11.60
N ASP A 361 -1.63 -21.93 -11.75
CA ASP A 361 -2.50 -21.36 -12.80
C ASP A 361 -3.27 -20.10 -12.37
N SER A 362 -3.33 -19.76 -11.07
CA SER A 362 -3.92 -18.49 -10.62
C SER A 362 -3.26 -17.96 -9.35
N VAL A 363 -2.44 -16.91 -9.49
CA VAL A 363 -1.93 -16.16 -8.35
C VAL A 363 -3.08 -15.31 -7.79
N PRO A 364 -3.37 -15.37 -6.48
CA PRO A 364 -4.42 -14.54 -5.87
C PRO A 364 -4.15 -13.05 -6.08
N LEU A 365 -5.20 -12.24 -6.01
CA LEU A 365 -5.09 -10.78 -5.97
C LEU A 365 -4.43 -10.32 -4.66
N ILE A 366 -4.75 -11.02 -3.56
CA ILE A 366 -4.14 -10.79 -2.25
C ILE A 366 -3.69 -12.12 -1.66
N CYS A 367 -2.40 -12.20 -1.34
CA CYS A 367 -1.74 -13.32 -0.67
C CYS A 367 -1.33 -12.91 0.74
N PHE A 368 -1.32 -13.87 1.66
CA PHE A 368 -0.90 -13.65 3.04
C PHE A 368 -0.45 -14.98 3.66
N ASN A 369 0.38 -14.91 4.72
CA ASN A 369 0.97 -16.09 5.36
C ASN A 369 0.55 -16.29 6.83
N PHE A 370 -0.53 -15.63 7.25
CA PHE A 370 -1.12 -15.72 8.60
C PHE A 370 -2.61 -16.12 8.50
N HIS A 371 -3.27 -16.43 9.63
CA HIS A 371 -4.66 -16.86 9.62
C HIS A 371 -5.60 -15.65 9.82
N PRO A 372 -6.39 -15.24 8.82
CA PRO A 372 -7.20 -14.03 8.89
C PRO A 372 -8.40 -14.16 9.84
N GLY A 373 -8.84 -15.38 10.15
CA GLY A 373 -9.98 -15.64 11.02
C GLY A 373 -11.24 -16.10 10.29
N GLN A 374 -12.36 -16.06 11.01
CA GLN A 374 -13.69 -16.29 10.49
C GLN A 374 -14.56 -15.06 10.79
N PRO A 375 -15.48 -14.67 9.88
CA PRO A 375 -16.40 -13.56 10.11
C PRO A 375 -17.16 -13.73 11.43
N LEU A 376 -17.38 -12.63 12.15
CA LEU A 376 -18.26 -12.64 13.31
C LEU A 376 -19.71 -12.79 12.84
N ASP A 377 -20.52 -13.47 13.65
CA ASP A 377 -21.97 -13.52 13.44
C ASP A 377 -22.57 -12.14 13.71
N ILE A 378 -22.93 -11.46 12.62
CA ILE A 378 -23.46 -10.09 12.65
C ILE A 378 -24.80 -10.03 13.37
N GLU A 379 -25.65 -11.07 13.28
CA GLU A 379 -26.95 -11.06 13.95
C GLU A 379 -26.76 -11.07 15.46
N SER A 380 -25.97 -12.02 15.98
CA SER A 380 -25.62 -12.05 17.40
C SER A 380 -24.91 -10.75 17.84
N PHE A 381 -24.00 -10.22 17.02
CA PHE A 381 -23.27 -8.99 17.32
C PHE A 381 -24.20 -7.77 17.43
N ILE A 382 -25.24 -7.68 16.60
CA ILE A 382 -26.30 -6.67 16.68
C ILE A 382 -27.15 -6.86 17.94
N GLN A 383 -27.57 -8.09 18.25
CA GLN A 383 -28.42 -8.38 19.41
C GLN A 383 -27.78 -7.93 20.73
N GLU A 384 -26.47 -8.18 20.89
CA GLU A 384 -25.70 -7.73 22.07
C GLU A 384 -25.64 -6.20 22.23
N ARG A 385 -25.93 -5.44 21.16
CA ARG A 385 -25.71 -4.00 21.06
C ARG A 385 -26.99 -3.22 20.76
N LEU A 386 -28.16 -3.86 20.85
CA LEU A 386 -29.45 -3.23 20.58
C LEU A 386 -29.70 -1.96 21.39
N GLU A 387 -29.24 -1.95 22.64
CA GLU A 387 -29.43 -0.84 23.57
C GLU A 387 -28.22 0.10 23.64
N TRP A 388 -27.22 -0.08 22.77
CA TRP A 388 -26.02 0.77 22.79
C TRP A 388 -26.33 2.17 22.27
N GLU A 389 -25.86 3.16 23.01
CA GLU A 389 -25.82 4.56 22.56
C GLU A 389 -24.45 4.92 22.01
N SER A 390 -24.33 6.11 21.42
CA SER A 390 -23.09 6.56 20.75
C SER A 390 -21.84 6.45 21.65
N GLN A 391 -21.97 6.67 22.96
CA GLN A 391 -20.86 6.56 23.92
C GLN A 391 -20.38 5.12 24.14
N ASP A 392 -21.27 4.13 24.05
CA ASP A 392 -20.91 2.72 24.21
C ASP A 392 -20.04 2.23 23.05
N TRP A 393 -20.33 2.71 21.83
CA TRP A 393 -19.51 2.46 20.65
C TRP A 393 -18.10 3.05 20.78
N GLU A 394 -17.97 4.27 21.28
CA GLU A 394 -16.67 4.91 21.54
C GLU A 394 -15.85 4.13 22.59
N ARG A 395 -16.54 3.64 23.64
CA ARG A 395 -15.93 2.83 24.69
C ARG A 395 -15.47 1.47 24.17
N ASP A 396 -16.25 0.81 23.31
CA ASP A 396 -15.85 -0.47 22.70
C ASP A 396 -14.66 -0.29 21.75
N GLY A 397 -14.65 0.79 20.96
CA GLY A 397 -13.48 1.16 20.15
C GLY A 397 -12.21 1.33 20.98
N SER A 398 -12.32 1.91 22.18
CA SER A 398 -11.19 2.06 23.11
C SER A 398 -10.71 0.74 23.71
N ARG A 399 -11.58 -0.29 23.81
CA ARG A 399 -11.21 -1.63 24.30
C ARG A 399 -10.28 -2.37 23.35
N LEU A 400 -10.45 -2.17 22.04
CA LEU A 400 -9.55 -2.72 21.03
C LEU A 400 -8.08 -2.31 21.30
N SER A 401 -7.85 -1.11 21.86
CA SER A 401 -6.50 -0.61 22.16
C SER A 401 -5.80 -1.42 23.26
N PHE A 402 -6.55 -2.16 24.08
CA PHE A 402 -5.98 -3.05 25.08
C PHE A 402 -5.38 -4.32 24.48
N HIS A 403 -5.90 -4.80 23.35
CA HIS A 403 -5.38 -6.00 22.69
C HIS A 403 -3.98 -5.79 22.11
N LEU A 404 -3.66 -4.56 21.66
CA LEU A 404 -2.36 -4.24 21.03
C LEU A 404 -1.22 -3.95 22.01
N ARG A 405 -1.48 -3.86 23.33
CA ARG A 405 -0.44 -3.56 24.33
C ARG A 405 0.55 -4.70 24.56
N GLN A 406 0.31 -5.85 23.93
CA GLN A 406 1.17 -7.03 23.96
C GLN A 406 1.91 -7.20 22.63
N CYS A 407 2.33 -6.11 22.00
CA CYS A 407 3.22 -6.20 20.84
C CYS A 407 4.47 -7.01 21.25
N PRO A 408 4.84 -8.07 20.51
CA PRO A 408 5.93 -8.94 20.90
C PRO A 408 7.22 -8.13 21.14
N PRO A 409 8.04 -8.48 22.15
CA PRO A 409 9.29 -7.75 22.46
C PRO A 409 10.25 -7.63 21.27
N THR A 410 10.11 -8.52 20.29
CA THR A 410 10.86 -8.54 19.02
C THR A 410 10.64 -7.30 18.16
N PHE A 411 9.53 -6.58 18.35
CA PHE A 411 9.24 -5.36 17.60
C PHE A 411 9.92 -4.12 18.19
N GLY A 412 10.29 -4.10 19.48
CA GLY A 412 10.78 -2.89 20.17
C GLY A 412 9.65 -1.92 20.56
N ARG A 413 9.94 -0.87 21.36
CA ARG A 413 8.92 0.16 21.65
C ARG A 413 8.69 1.02 20.41
N TRP A 414 7.44 1.42 20.18
CA TRP A 414 7.07 2.28 19.05
C TRP A 414 7.90 3.56 18.97
N ILE A 415 8.09 4.24 20.10
CA ILE A 415 8.92 5.44 20.16
C ILE A 415 10.40 5.14 19.90
N ASP A 416 10.95 4.04 20.41
CA ASP A 416 12.35 3.66 20.17
C ASP A 416 12.58 3.29 18.69
N ASN A 417 11.56 2.76 18.04
CA ASN A 417 11.59 2.41 16.62
C ASN A 417 11.54 3.64 15.72
N LEU A 418 10.68 4.59 16.09
CA LEU A 418 10.60 5.90 15.45
C LEU A 418 11.91 6.67 15.64
N MET A 419 12.40 6.74 16.88
CA MET A 419 13.64 7.45 17.23
C MET A 419 14.87 6.77 16.63
N ALA A 420 15.00 5.43 16.66
CA ALA A 420 16.13 4.73 16.05
C ALA A 420 16.13 4.82 14.51
N TYR A 421 14.94 4.92 13.89
CA TYR A 421 14.82 5.25 12.47
C TYR A 421 15.44 6.63 12.20
N TYR A 422 15.09 7.65 12.99
CA TYR A 422 15.64 9.01 12.86
C TYR A 422 17.10 9.16 13.38
N GLU A 423 17.55 8.39 14.37
CA GLU A 423 18.90 8.46 14.95
C GLU A 423 19.95 7.80 14.06
N ARG A 424 19.60 6.74 13.30
CA ARG A 424 20.48 6.20 12.25
C ARG A 424 20.76 7.22 11.14
N GLN A 425 19.84 8.15 10.92
CA GLN A 425 19.93 9.16 9.87
C GLN A 425 20.90 10.28 10.26
N ASN A 426 20.92 10.63 11.54
CA ASN A 426 21.93 11.53 12.10
C ASN A 426 23.36 10.96 12.09
N GLN A 427 23.55 9.65 11.89
CA GLN A 427 24.87 9.02 11.76
C GLN A 427 25.34 8.90 10.29
N LEU A 428 24.48 9.26 9.33
CA LEU A 428 24.79 9.29 7.90
C LEU A 428 25.05 10.72 7.38
N GLU A 429 24.97 11.74 8.24
CA GLU A 429 25.54 13.06 7.95
C GLU A 429 27.07 13.02 8.20
N PRO A 430 27.90 13.47 7.24
CA PRO A 430 29.35 13.57 7.42
C PRO A 430 29.78 14.64 8.42
#